data_AF-J1HFQ5-F1
#
_entry.id   AF-J1HFQ5-F1
#
_cell.length_a   1.000
_cell.length_b   1.000
_cell.length_c   1.000
_cell.angle_alpha   90.00
_cell.angle_beta   90.00
_cell.angle_gamma   90.00
#
_symmetry.space_group_name_H-M   'P 1'
#
loop_
_entity.id
_entity.type
_entity.pdbx_description
1 polymer ?
#
loop_
_entity_poly.entity_id
_entity_poly.type
_entity_poly.pdbx_seq_one_letter_code
_entity_poly.pdbx_strand_id
1 'polypeptide(L)'
;MSLATILLACDVLATGMIAGFLAMYCLTIGSYFTFMVRTGRADELQRTYPVFRRRTHLKPVYGLTMLLQLLIALVALVAAWSTGALSLIPAVCCLPFLLLVHGLTGFTRSEERLLSGQSLTDAELSRYLRLNIPLHAVDACVYAAAMLALLIPRLP
;
A
#
# COMPACT_ATOMS: atom_id res chain seq x y z
N MET A 1 3.09 -30.29 -5.97
CA MET A 1 2.15 -29.37 -5.29
C MET A 1 0.99 -29.10 -6.23
N SER A 2 -0.24 -28.95 -5.72
CA SER A 2 -1.38 -28.60 -6.58
C SER A 2 -1.27 -27.14 -7.07
N LEU A 3 -1.89 -26.82 -8.22
CA LEU A 3 -1.95 -25.44 -8.73
C LEU A 3 -2.56 -24.49 -7.69
N ALA A 4 -3.61 -24.91 -6.99
CA ALA A 4 -4.25 -24.14 -5.93
C ALA A 4 -3.30 -23.84 -4.75
N THR A 5 -2.42 -24.79 -4.40
CA THR A 5 -1.40 -24.58 -3.36
C THR A 5 -0.35 -23.57 -3.81
N ILE A 6 0.07 -23.63 -5.08
CA ILE A 6 1.05 -22.69 -5.64
C ILE A 6 0.45 -21.27 -5.65
N LEU A 7 -0.78 -21.12 -6.15
CA LEU A 7 -1.48 -19.83 -6.18
C LEU A 7 -1.66 -19.22 -4.79
N LEU A 8 -2.04 -20.04 -3.80
CA LEU A 8 -2.14 -19.60 -2.41
C LEU A 8 -0.78 -19.14 -1.86
N ALA A 9 0.29 -19.91 -2.09
CA ALA A 9 1.63 -19.53 -1.66
C ALA A 9 2.09 -18.21 -2.30
N CYS A 10 1.81 -18.02 -3.59
CA CYS A 10 2.08 -16.77 -4.28
C CYS A 10 1.30 -15.59 -3.67
N ASP A 11 0.03 -15.78 -3.33
CA ASP A 11 -0.80 -14.74 -2.71
C ASP A 11 -0.30 -14.37 -1.30
N VAL A 12 0.01 -15.38 -0.47
CA VAL A 12 0.62 -15.16 0.86
C VAL A 12 1.89 -14.33 0.73
N LEU A 13 2.79 -14.71 -0.19
CA LEU A 13 4.06 -14.00 -0.38
C LEU A 13 3.84 -12.58 -0.90
N ALA A 14 2.99 -12.39 -1.91
CA ALA A 14 2.71 -11.08 -2.49
C ALA A 14 2.03 -10.15 -1.48
N THR A 15 1.01 -10.62 -0.78
CA THR A 15 0.28 -9.87 0.25
C THR A 15 1.20 -9.52 1.43
N GLY A 16 2.04 -10.47 1.87
CA GLY A 16 3.05 -10.22 2.90
C GLY A 16 4.13 -9.23 2.48
N MET A 17 4.58 -9.27 1.22
CA MET A 17 5.52 -8.28 0.69
C MET A 17 4.95 -6.85 0.72
N ILE A 18 3.67 -6.67 0.36
CA ILE A 18 3.02 -5.36 0.46
C ILE A 18 2.88 -4.92 1.92
N ALA A 19 2.48 -5.82 2.83
CA ALA A 19 2.42 -5.52 4.26
C ALA A 19 3.78 -5.04 4.80
N GLY A 20 4.85 -5.78 4.48
CA GLY A 20 6.22 -5.44 4.88
C GLY A 20 6.71 -4.14 4.25
N PHE A 21 6.39 -3.88 2.98
CA PHE A 21 6.71 -2.62 2.32
C PHE A 21 6.03 -1.43 3.01
N LEU A 22 4.74 -1.50 3.32
CA LEU A 22 4.00 -0.43 3.98
C LEU A 22 4.51 -0.20 5.42
N ALA A 23 4.83 -1.27 6.14
CA ALA A 23 5.45 -1.17 7.46
C ALA A 23 6.84 -0.48 7.37
N MET A 24 7.67 -0.90 6.40
CA MET A 24 8.98 -0.30 6.16
C MET A 24 8.86 1.17 5.76
N TYR A 25 7.87 1.52 4.92
CA TYR A 25 7.56 2.91 4.55
C TYR A 25 7.30 3.75 5.80
N CYS A 26 6.44 3.26 6.70
CA CYS A 26 6.13 3.97 7.95
C CYS A 26 7.39 4.20 8.79
N LEU A 27 8.26 3.19 8.92
CA LEU A 27 9.46 3.25 9.76
C LEU A 27 10.58 4.11 9.15
N THR A 28 10.64 4.21 7.82
CA THR A 28 11.78 4.82 7.13
C THR A 28 11.35 6.06 6.33
N ILE A 29 11.03 5.90 5.05
CA ILE A 29 10.92 7.00 4.10
C ILE A 29 9.69 7.86 4.38
N GLY A 30 8.57 7.27 4.78
CA GLY A 30 7.37 8.00 5.21
C GLY A 30 7.64 8.82 6.47
N SER A 31 8.38 8.27 7.44
CA SER A 31 8.79 9.01 8.64
C SER A 31 9.75 10.14 8.32
N TYR A 32 10.69 9.92 7.40
CA TYR A 32 11.60 10.94 6.90
C TYR A 32 10.85 12.09 6.20
N PHE A 33 9.90 11.79 5.30
CA PHE A 33 9.07 12.82 4.66
C PHE A 33 8.23 13.59 5.68
N THR A 34 7.65 12.87 6.64
CA THR A 34 6.90 13.49 7.74
C THR A 34 7.79 14.44 8.55
N PHE A 35 9.03 14.05 8.85
CA PHE A 35 10.00 14.91 9.53
C PHE A 35 10.34 16.16 8.70
N MET A 36 10.62 16.00 7.39
CA MET A 36 10.92 17.12 6.50
C MET A 36 9.78 18.13 6.45
N VAL A 37 8.53 17.65 6.32
CA VAL A 37 7.36 18.54 6.33
C VAL A 37 7.17 19.20 7.70
N ARG A 38 7.30 18.45 8.79
CA ARG A 38 7.08 18.95 10.16
C ARG A 38 8.09 20.02 10.57
N THR A 39 9.30 19.96 10.02
CA THR A 39 10.39 20.91 10.31
C THR A 39 10.46 22.06 9.30
N GLY A 40 9.46 22.23 8.44
CA GLY A 40 9.41 23.31 7.45
C GLY A 40 10.37 23.13 6.26
N ARG A 41 10.89 21.90 6.06
CA ARG A 41 11.86 21.55 5.02
C ARG A 41 11.22 20.82 3.83
N ALA A 42 9.92 21.03 3.62
CA ALA A 42 9.20 20.42 2.50
C ALA A 42 9.82 20.81 1.13
N ASP A 43 10.26 22.04 0.98
CA ASP A 43 10.91 22.52 -0.25
C ASP A 43 12.22 21.79 -0.54
N GLU A 44 13.02 21.49 0.49
CA GLU A 44 14.26 20.72 0.32
C GLU A 44 13.98 19.29 -0.17
N LEU A 45 12.95 18.66 0.39
CA LEU A 45 12.46 17.36 -0.08
C LEU A 45 12.00 17.45 -1.55
N GLN A 46 11.24 18.49 -1.90
CA GLN A 46 10.70 18.69 -3.25
C GLN A 46 11.75 19.06 -4.30
N ARG A 47 12.94 19.53 -3.91
CA ARG A 47 14.06 19.77 -4.85
C ARG A 47 14.64 18.49 -5.41
N THR A 48 14.65 17.41 -4.62
CA THR A 48 15.39 16.18 -4.96
C THR A 48 14.46 14.99 -5.24
N TYR A 49 13.45 14.78 -4.39
CA TYR A 49 12.61 13.59 -4.46
C TYR A 49 11.78 13.48 -5.75
N PRO A 50 11.12 14.53 -6.27
CA PRO A 50 10.37 14.45 -7.52
C PRO A 50 11.26 14.09 -8.72
N VAL A 51 12.52 14.53 -8.72
CA VAL A 51 13.50 14.18 -9.77
C VAL A 51 13.82 12.69 -9.71
N PHE A 52 14.13 12.17 -8.51
CA PHE A 52 14.33 10.75 -8.27
C PHE A 52 13.09 9.92 -8.70
N ARG A 53 11.90 10.32 -8.22
CA ARG A 53 10.62 9.65 -8.51
C ARG A 53 10.34 9.54 -10.01
N ARG A 54 10.62 10.59 -10.79
CA ARG A 54 10.46 10.59 -12.25
C ARG A 54 11.51 9.75 -12.95
N ARG A 55 12.80 9.94 -12.63
CA ARG A 55 13.91 9.25 -13.31
C ARG A 55 13.94 7.74 -13.07
N THR A 56 13.43 7.29 -11.92
CA THR A 56 13.34 5.86 -11.58
C THR A 56 11.99 5.24 -11.94
N HIS A 57 11.06 6.03 -12.48
CA HIS A 57 9.69 5.58 -12.73
C HIS A 57 9.02 4.96 -11.50
N LEU A 58 9.31 5.50 -10.30
CA LEU A 58 8.91 4.89 -9.04
C LEU A 58 7.38 4.73 -8.92
N LYS A 59 6.61 5.75 -9.34
CA LYS A 59 5.13 5.72 -9.27
C LYS A 59 4.53 4.55 -10.06
N PRO A 60 4.80 4.38 -11.38
CA PRO A 60 4.26 3.25 -12.12
C PRO A 60 4.81 1.90 -11.66
N VAL A 61 6.08 1.81 -11.23
CA VAL A 61 6.65 0.57 -10.68
C VAL A 61 5.89 0.14 -9.42
N TYR A 62 5.71 1.05 -8.47
CA TYR A 62 4.91 0.81 -7.26
C TYR A 62 3.47 0.41 -7.61
N GLY A 63 2.81 1.17 -8.50
CA GLY A 63 1.45 0.87 -8.92
C GLY A 63 1.31 -0.52 -9.56
N LEU A 64 2.29 -0.94 -10.37
CA LEU A 64 2.32 -2.27 -10.98
C LEU A 64 2.51 -3.37 -9.93
N THR A 65 3.35 -3.16 -8.91
CA THR A 65 3.54 -4.12 -7.82
C THR A 65 2.25 -4.31 -7.01
N MET A 66 1.55 -3.23 -6.67
CA MET A 66 0.25 -3.30 -5.99
C MET A 66 -0.81 -4.02 -6.86
N LEU A 67 -0.85 -3.70 -8.17
CA LEU A 67 -1.76 -4.35 -9.11
C LEU A 67 -1.45 -5.84 -9.25
N LEU A 68 -0.18 -6.23 -9.31
CA LEU A 68 0.23 -7.63 -9.43
C LEU A 68 -0.24 -8.45 -8.23
N GLN A 69 -0.12 -7.92 -7.01
CA GLN A 69 -0.67 -8.58 -5.82
C GLN A 69 -2.17 -8.79 -5.95
N LEU A 70 -2.94 -7.76 -6.35
CA LEU A 70 -4.38 -7.89 -6.55
C LEU A 70 -4.73 -8.95 -7.60
N LEU A 71 -4.00 -9.00 -8.72
CA LEU A 71 -4.24 -9.99 -9.77
C LEU A 71 -3.96 -11.42 -9.28
N ILE A 72 -2.90 -11.62 -8.49
CA ILE A 72 -2.59 -12.92 -7.88
C ILE A 72 -3.74 -13.35 -6.93
N ALA A 73 -4.20 -12.43 -6.06
CA ALA A 73 -5.30 -12.70 -5.14
C ALA A 73 -6.61 -13.04 -5.87
N LEU A 74 -6.93 -12.33 -6.95
CA LEU A 74 -8.11 -12.61 -7.77
C LEU A 74 -8.04 -13.98 -8.44
N VAL A 75 -6.88 -14.34 -9.02
CA VAL A 75 -6.69 -15.66 -9.64
C VAL A 75 -6.78 -16.78 -8.59
N ALA A 76 -6.19 -16.57 -7.40
CA ALA A 76 -6.30 -17.52 -6.30
C ALA A 76 -7.75 -17.69 -5.81
N LEU A 77 -8.50 -16.59 -5.69
CA LEU A 77 -9.91 -16.58 -5.31
C LEU A 77 -10.77 -17.37 -6.31
N VAL A 78 -10.61 -17.12 -7.62
CA VAL A 78 -11.34 -17.83 -8.67
C VAL A 78 -10.98 -19.31 -8.68
N ALA A 79 -9.70 -19.66 -8.55
CA ALA A 79 -9.24 -21.05 -8.53
C ALA A 79 -9.77 -21.85 -7.33
N ALA A 80 -10.06 -21.18 -6.21
CA ALA A 80 -10.56 -21.80 -4.99
C ALA A 80 -12.08 -21.58 -4.76
N TRP A 81 -12.81 -21.05 -5.74
CA TRP A 81 -14.21 -20.66 -5.59
C TRP A 81 -15.12 -21.81 -5.12
N SER A 82 -14.87 -23.02 -5.61
CA SER A 82 -15.64 -24.22 -5.29
C SER A 82 -15.25 -24.92 -3.98
N THR A 83 -14.19 -24.47 -3.29
CA THR A 83 -13.56 -25.24 -2.18
C THR A 83 -13.28 -24.42 -0.91
N GLY A 84 -13.86 -23.22 -0.79
CA GLY A 84 -13.71 -22.37 0.41
C GLY A 84 -12.97 -21.07 0.14
N ALA A 85 -13.54 -20.23 -0.73
CA ALA A 85 -12.98 -18.95 -1.16
C ALA A 85 -13.06 -17.81 -0.12
N LEU A 86 -13.82 -17.98 0.96
CA LEU A 86 -14.10 -16.88 1.91
C LEU A 86 -12.83 -16.32 2.58
N SER A 87 -11.84 -17.17 2.91
CA SER A 87 -10.59 -16.72 3.52
C SER A 87 -9.68 -15.94 2.57
N LEU A 88 -9.96 -15.95 1.26
CA LEU A 88 -9.19 -15.26 0.23
C LEU A 88 -9.72 -13.85 -0.07
N ILE A 89 -10.98 -13.58 0.30
CA ILE A 89 -11.64 -12.29 0.07
C ILE A 89 -10.84 -11.12 0.67
N PRO A 90 -10.31 -11.19 1.92
CA PRO A 90 -9.57 -10.08 2.50
C PRO A 90 -8.40 -9.59 1.62
N ALA A 91 -7.62 -10.50 1.03
CA ALA A 91 -6.47 -10.16 0.19
C ALA A 91 -6.86 -9.42 -1.09
N VAL A 92 -8.03 -9.73 -1.66
CA VAL A 92 -8.61 -9.02 -2.81
C VAL A 92 -9.11 -7.63 -2.41
N CYS A 93 -9.63 -7.48 -1.19
CA CYS A 93 -10.20 -6.22 -0.71
C CYS A 93 -9.16 -5.20 -0.25
N CYS A 94 -7.91 -5.59 0.01
CA CYS A 94 -6.88 -4.68 0.54
C CYS A 94 -6.63 -3.45 -0.35
N LEU A 95 -6.35 -3.62 -1.64
CA LEU A 95 -6.07 -2.49 -2.54
C LEU A 95 -7.31 -1.59 -2.74
N PRO A 96 -8.52 -2.11 -3.03
CA PRO A 96 -9.73 -1.29 -3.07
C PRO A 96 -9.99 -0.51 -1.78
N PHE A 97 -9.80 -1.14 -0.61
CA PHE A 97 -9.96 -0.50 0.68
C PHE A 97 -8.98 0.66 0.85
N LEU A 98 -7.69 0.44 0.58
CA LEU A 98 -6.65 1.47 0.64
C LEU A 98 -7.00 2.66 -0.25
N LEU A 99 -7.30 2.40 -1.54
CA LEU A 99 -7.63 3.46 -2.51
C LEU A 99 -8.85 4.28 -2.07
N LEU A 100 -9.88 3.60 -1.54
CA LEU A 100 -11.07 4.24 -1.03
C LEU A 100 -10.77 5.14 0.18
N VAL A 101 -10.07 4.62 1.19
CA VAL A 101 -9.76 5.36 2.43
C VAL A 101 -8.86 6.56 2.15
N HIS A 102 -7.83 6.39 1.32
CA HIS A 102 -6.93 7.47 0.93
C HIS A 102 -7.65 8.57 0.13
N GLY A 103 -8.56 8.16 -0.76
CA GLY A 103 -9.40 9.08 -1.53
C GLY A 103 -10.38 9.87 -0.67
N LEU A 104 -11.15 9.19 0.19
CA LEU A 104 -12.17 9.78 1.05
C LEU A 104 -11.58 10.75 2.10
N THR A 105 -10.38 10.46 2.60
CA THR A 105 -9.68 11.35 3.55
C THR A 105 -9.04 12.57 2.85
N GLY A 106 -9.01 12.58 1.52
CA GLY A 106 -8.34 13.60 0.72
C GLY A 106 -6.82 13.57 0.87
N PHE A 107 -6.25 12.47 1.39
CA PHE A 107 -4.81 12.29 1.59
C PHE A 107 -4.08 12.13 0.27
N THR A 108 -4.65 11.37 -0.68
CA THR A 108 -4.05 11.13 -2.02
C THR A 108 -3.62 12.41 -2.71
N ARG A 109 -4.42 13.48 -2.60
CA ARG A 109 -4.11 14.78 -3.21
C ARG A 109 -2.92 15.45 -2.53
N SER A 110 -2.90 15.49 -1.20
CA SER A 110 -1.83 16.12 -0.43
C SER A 110 -0.51 15.38 -0.64
N GLU A 111 -0.54 14.04 -0.62
CA GLU A 111 0.62 13.21 -0.90
C GLU A 111 1.13 13.41 -2.32
N GLU A 112 0.29 13.30 -3.33
CA GLU A 112 0.73 13.44 -4.73
C GLU A 112 1.35 14.81 -4.99
N ARG A 113 0.78 15.89 -4.41
CA ARG A 113 1.35 17.24 -4.53
C ARG A 113 2.72 17.33 -3.89
N LEU A 114 2.88 16.82 -2.67
CA LEU A 114 4.17 16.79 -1.97
C LEU A 114 5.20 16.03 -2.80
N LEU A 115 4.89 14.79 -3.17
CA LEU A 115 5.82 13.88 -3.84
C LEU A 115 6.12 14.26 -5.30
N SER A 116 5.30 15.11 -5.91
CA SER A 116 5.51 15.62 -7.28
C SER A 116 6.22 16.97 -7.33
N GLY A 117 6.47 17.61 -6.19
CA GLY A 117 7.07 18.95 -6.15
C GLY A 117 6.09 20.07 -6.49
N GLN A 118 4.79 19.85 -6.31
CA GLN A 118 3.79 20.89 -6.48
C GLN A 118 3.65 21.70 -5.20
N SER A 119 3.22 22.96 -5.31
CA SER A 119 2.92 23.78 -4.14
C SER A 119 1.77 23.17 -3.31
N LEU A 120 1.90 23.28 -1.99
CA LEU A 120 0.90 22.84 -1.03
C LEU A 120 0.42 24.03 -0.21
N THR A 121 -0.87 24.03 0.11
CA THR A 121 -1.43 24.92 1.13
C THR A 121 -1.13 24.40 2.53
N ASP A 122 -1.17 25.26 3.55
CA ASP A 122 -0.99 24.87 4.95
C ASP A 122 -1.98 23.78 5.38
N ALA A 123 -3.21 23.83 4.87
CA ALA A 123 -4.22 22.81 5.11
C ALA A 123 -3.83 21.45 4.53
N GLU A 124 -3.17 21.41 3.37
CA GLU A 124 -2.69 20.18 2.75
C GLU A 124 -1.45 19.63 3.47
N LEU A 125 -0.54 20.49 3.93
CA LEU A 125 0.60 20.08 4.75
C LEU A 125 0.15 19.50 6.10
N SER A 126 -0.79 20.17 6.78
CA SER A 126 -1.39 19.69 8.02
C SER A 126 -2.08 18.34 7.82
N ARG A 127 -2.84 18.20 6.72
CA ARG A 127 -3.48 16.92 6.37
C ARG A 127 -2.45 15.83 6.13
N TYR A 128 -1.39 16.11 5.37
CA TYR A 128 -0.31 15.15 5.12
C TYR A 128 0.33 14.69 6.45
N LEU A 129 0.71 15.61 7.33
CA LEU A 129 1.32 15.30 8.62
C LEU A 129 0.41 14.43 9.50
N ARG A 130 -0.90 14.72 9.50
CA ARG A 130 -1.88 13.99 10.32
C ARG A 130 -2.14 12.59 9.78
N LEU A 131 -2.09 12.39 8.47
CA LEU A 131 -2.59 11.16 7.84
C LEU A 131 -1.51 10.24 7.28
N ASN A 132 -0.33 10.77 6.93
CA ASN A 132 0.70 9.99 6.23
C ASN A 132 1.07 8.69 6.96
N ILE A 133 1.53 8.77 8.21
CA ILE A 133 1.91 7.57 8.95
C ILE A 133 0.68 6.75 9.39
N PRO A 134 -0.38 7.35 9.97
CA PRO A 134 -1.52 6.56 10.43
C PRO A 134 -2.22 5.77 9.33
N LEU A 135 -2.43 6.33 8.14
CA LEU A 135 -3.08 5.61 7.04
C LEU A 135 -2.23 4.44 6.56
N HIS A 136 -0.95 4.67 6.27
CA HIS A 136 -0.07 3.61 5.82
C HIS A 136 0.14 2.51 6.88
N ALA A 137 0.09 2.86 8.17
CA ALA A 137 0.14 1.88 9.25
C ALA A 137 -1.13 1.02 9.30
N VAL A 138 -2.30 1.63 9.13
CA VAL A 138 -3.57 0.90 9.00
C VAL A 138 -3.52 -0.02 7.77
N ASP A 139 -3.05 0.47 6.63
CA ASP A 139 -2.92 -0.35 5.42
C ASP A 139 -1.97 -1.53 5.65
N ALA A 140 -0.83 -1.31 6.30
CA ALA A 140 0.11 -2.37 6.66
C ALA A 140 -0.56 -3.44 7.54
N CYS A 141 -1.34 -3.02 8.54
CA CYS A 141 -2.10 -3.94 9.39
C CYS A 141 -3.18 -4.71 8.62
N VAL A 142 -3.91 -4.06 7.70
CA VAL A 142 -4.93 -4.71 6.86
C VAL A 142 -4.29 -5.77 5.96
N TYR A 143 -3.18 -5.43 5.29
CA TYR A 143 -2.45 -6.39 4.46
C TYR A 143 -1.85 -7.53 5.29
N ALA A 144 -1.30 -7.25 6.48
CA ALA A 144 -0.78 -8.28 7.37
C ALA A 144 -1.89 -9.23 7.87
N ALA A 145 -3.05 -8.67 8.26
CA ALA A 145 -4.19 -9.47 8.68
C ALA A 145 -4.73 -10.34 7.53
N ALA A 146 -4.80 -9.79 6.31
CA ALA A 146 -5.17 -10.55 5.13
C ALA A 146 -4.18 -11.69 4.85
N MET A 147 -2.87 -11.42 4.90
CA MET A 147 -1.83 -12.45 4.78
C MET A 147 -2.01 -13.56 5.82
N LEU A 148 -2.26 -13.21 7.09
CA LEU A 148 -2.49 -14.20 8.15
C LEU A 148 -3.76 -15.02 7.89
N ALA A 149 -4.84 -14.40 7.39
CA ALA A 149 -6.06 -15.10 7.03
C ALA A 149 -5.84 -16.13 5.92
N LEU A 150 -4.95 -15.86 4.95
CA LEU A 150 -4.55 -16.82 3.92
C LEU A 150 -3.82 -18.05 4.48
N LEU A 151 -3.22 -17.95 5.66
CA LEU A 151 -2.50 -19.03 6.34
C LEU A 151 -3.39 -19.89 7.23
N ILE A 152 -4.62 -19.43 7.54
CA ILE A 152 -5.57 -20.21 8.34
C ILE A 152 -5.96 -21.45 7.53
N PRO A 153 -5.85 -22.67 8.09
CA PRO A 153 -6.26 -23.88 7.41
C PRO A 153 -7.69 -23.75 6.91
N ARG A 154 -7.93 -24.13 5.64
CA ARG A 154 -9.28 -24.19 5.10
C ARG A 154 -10.04 -25.27 5.87
N LEU A 155 -11.00 -24.85 6.69
CA LEU A 155 -11.89 -25.79 7.38
C LEU A 155 -12.64 -26.59 6.30
N PRO A 156 -12.68 -27.93 6.41
CA PRO A 156 -13.39 -28.80 5.47
C PRO A 156 -14.89 -28.53 5.45
#